data_AF-A0A0F8YBD6-F1
#
_entry.id   AF-A0A0F8YBD6-F1
#
_cell.length_a   1.000
_cell.length_b   1.000
_cell.length_c   1.000
_cell.angle_alpha   90.00
_cell.angle_beta   90.00
_cell.angle_gamma   90.00
#
_symmetry.space_group_name_H-M   'P 1'
#
loop_
_entity.id
_entity.type
_entity.pdbx_description
1 polymer ?
#
loop_
_entity_poly.entity_id
_entity_poly.type
_entity_poly.pdbx_seq_one_letter_code
_entity_poly.pdbx_strand_id
1 'polypeptide(L)'
;MKKLLIFMFTIFFISLASAGIDEQGSGEQNQNFTINQMCGEATYITLSTIQYPDRTVQTINTNMTSVGGGSFQYNFTDTEQTGRYDVGCISDGCERTCTFFFLITATGFTIDTSESLIYIVILFATFILFLSFLYPAIKLPYSHKTNKDGSITRLTKAKYLKLLSIWFAYG
;
A
#
# COMPACT_ATOMS: atom_id res chain seq x y z
N MET A 1 -9.24 27.69 -17.01
CA MET A 1 -8.18 26.94 -16.30
C MET A 1 -8.70 26.17 -15.08
N LYS A 2 -9.41 26.79 -14.12
CA LYS A 2 -9.94 26.09 -12.91
C LYS A 2 -10.80 24.85 -13.22
N LYS A 3 -11.67 24.90 -14.23
CA LYS A 3 -12.54 23.77 -14.62
C LYS A 3 -11.78 22.59 -15.25
N LEU A 4 -10.68 22.87 -15.94
CA LEU A 4 -9.84 21.84 -16.57
C LEU A 4 -9.01 21.10 -15.52
N LEU A 5 -8.61 21.80 -14.45
CA LEU A 5 -7.91 21.24 -13.30
C LEU A 5 -8.82 20.29 -12.49
N ILE A 6 -10.09 20.67 -12.28
CA ILE A 6 -11.09 19.81 -11.62
C ILE A 6 -11.35 18.54 -12.44
N PHE A 7 -11.45 18.67 -13.77
CA PHE A 7 -11.67 17.55 -14.67
C PHE A 7 -10.52 16.54 -14.66
N MET A 8 -9.26 17.02 -14.68
CA MET A 8 -8.08 16.17 -14.53
C MET A 8 -8.05 15.42 -13.18
N PHE A 9 -8.47 16.08 -12.09
CA PHE A 9 -8.56 15.44 -10.78
C PHE A 9 -9.62 14.32 -10.74
N THR A 10 -10.79 14.52 -11.35
CA THR A 10 -11.83 13.48 -11.40
C THR A 10 -11.45 12.24 -12.21
N ILE A 11 -10.70 12.38 -13.30
CA ILE A 11 -10.23 11.22 -14.10
C ILE A 11 -9.24 10.37 -13.29
N PHE A 12 -8.40 11.00 -12.47
CA PHE A 12 -7.45 10.30 -11.60
C PHE A 12 -8.13 9.45 -10.51
N PHE A 13 -9.33 9.85 -10.05
CA PHE A 13 -10.07 9.06 -9.07
C PHE A 13 -10.84 7.88 -9.66
N ILE A 14 -11.20 7.93 -10.95
CA ILE A 14 -11.96 6.85 -11.61
C ILE A 14 -11.08 5.63 -11.91
N SER A 15 -9.76 5.81 -12.08
CA SER A 15 -8.84 4.69 -12.37
C SER A 15 -8.54 3.77 -11.19
N LEU A 16 -9.07 4.05 -10.00
CA LEU A 16 -8.80 3.25 -8.79
C LEU A 16 -9.71 2.02 -8.66
N ALA A 17 -10.75 1.89 -9.49
CA ALA A 17 -11.60 0.70 -9.51
C ALA A 17 -10.96 -0.41 -10.38
N SER A 18 -9.95 -1.08 -9.84
CA SER A 18 -9.39 -2.30 -10.43
C SER A 18 -10.19 -3.51 -9.95
N ALA A 19 -10.83 -4.25 -10.86
CA ALA A 19 -11.36 -5.57 -10.57
C ALA A 19 -10.19 -6.56 -10.54
N GLY A 20 -9.73 -6.91 -9.33
CA GLY A 20 -8.71 -7.93 -9.11
C GLY A 20 -9.33 -9.32 -8.92
N ILE A 21 -8.52 -10.35 -9.19
CA ILE A 21 -8.75 -11.70 -8.66
C ILE A 21 -8.67 -11.61 -7.12
N ASP A 22 -9.37 -12.49 -6.39
CA ASP A 22 -9.35 -12.46 -4.93
C ASP A 22 -7.93 -12.70 -4.38
N GLU A 23 -7.48 -11.79 -3.50
CA GLU A 23 -6.22 -11.89 -2.77
C GLU A 23 -6.46 -12.52 -1.39
N GLN A 24 -5.82 -13.66 -1.15
CA GLN A 24 -5.91 -14.34 0.13
C GLN A 24 -4.99 -13.74 1.20
N GLY A 25 -3.96 -12.99 0.79
CA GLY A 25 -2.99 -12.33 1.66
C GLY A 25 -1.55 -12.62 1.27
N SER A 26 -0.64 -12.37 2.21
CA SER A 26 0.80 -12.55 2.02
C SER A 26 1.46 -13.45 3.06
N GLY A 27 2.56 -14.09 2.66
CA GLY A 27 3.37 -15.00 3.46
C GLY A 27 4.86 -14.70 3.33
N GLU A 28 5.62 -15.13 4.33
CA GLU A 28 7.08 -14.94 4.36
C GLU A 28 7.79 -16.02 3.52
N GLN A 29 8.86 -15.62 2.84
CA GLN A 29 9.69 -16.52 2.05
C GLN A 29 10.29 -17.64 2.90
N ASN A 30 10.29 -18.86 2.37
CA ASN A 30 10.75 -20.09 3.07
C ASN A 30 9.95 -20.43 4.34
N GLN A 31 8.77 -19.83 4.53
CA GLN A 31 7.82 -20.22 5.56
C GLN A 31 6.60 -20.89 4.93
N ASN A 32 5.99 -21.77 5.72
CA ASN A 32 4.76 -22.44 5.35
C ASN A 32 3.62 -21.43 5.20
N PHE A 33 2.87 -21.52 4.11
CA PHE A 33 1.69 -20.70 3.87
C PHE A 33 0.42 -21.54 3.94
N THR A 34 -0.49 -21.19 4.85
CA THR A 34 -1.77 -21.88 4.97
C THR A 34 -2.79 -21.28 4.01
N ILE A 35 -3.09 -22.04 2.97
CA ILE A 35 -4.18 -21.76 2.04
C ILE A 35 -5.50 -22.14 2.71
N ASN A 36 -6.35 -21.15 2.94
CA ASN A 36 -7.70 -21.28 3.51
C ASN A 36 -8.78 -20.96 2.47
N GLN A 37 -9.78 -21.80 2.31
CA GLN A 37 -10.94 -21.51 1.47
C GLN A 37 -12.22 -21.71 2.28
N MET A 38 -13.21 -20.86 2.04
CA MET A 38 -14.50 -20.92 2.73
C MET A 38 -15.60 -21.13 1.70
N CYS A 39 -16.27 -22.28 1.79
CA CYS A 39 -17.47 -22.58 1.03
C CYS A 39 -18.43 -23.36 1.91
N GLY A 40 -19.52 -22.71 2.32
CA GLY A 40 -20.51 -23.29 3.23
C GLY A 40 -21.29 -24.48 2.66
N GLU A 41 -21.33 -24.60 1.33
CA GLU A 41 -22.08 -25.63 0.61
C GLU A 41 -21.21 -26.79 0.12
N ALA A 42 -19.87 -26.67 0.20
CA ALA A 42 -18.96 -27.71 -0.27
C ALA A 42 -18.76 -28.79 0.78
N THR A 43 -18.70 -30.05 0.34
CA THR A 43 -18.22 -31.17 1.17
C THR A 43 -16.72 -31.36 1.00
N TYR A 44 -16.16 -30.95 -0.14
CA TYR A 44 -14.73 -30.95 -0.37
C TYR A 44 -14.27 -29.76 -1.23
N ILE A 45 -13.02 -29.39 -1.05
CA ILE A 45 -12.28 -28.52 -1.97
C ILE A 45 -10.97 -29.22 -2.31
N THR A 46 -10.71 -29.37 -3.61
CA THR A 46 -9.49 -29.95 -4.16
C THR A 46 -8.66 -28.84 -4.77
N LEU A 47 -7.43 -28.67 -4.30
CA LEU A 47 -6.45 -27.81 -4.96
C LEU A 47 -5.97 -28.50 -6.23
N SER A 48 -6.28 -27.91 -7.39
CA SER A 48 -5.95 -28.49 -8.69
C SER A 48 -4.57 -28.05 -9.13
N THR A 49 -4.30 -26.74 -9.12
CA THR A 49 -3.06 -26.16 -9.67
C THR A 49 -2.55 -25.00 -8.83
N ILE A 50 -1.22 -24.86 -8.78
CA ILE A 50 -0.56 -23.63 -8.33
C ILE A 50 0.39 -23.18 -9.44
N GLN A 51 0.24 -21.92 -9.87
CA GLN A 51 1.18 -21.27 -10.78
C GLN A 51 2.15 -20.43 -9.96
N TYR A 52 3.44 -20.71 -10.13
CA TYR A 52 4.54 -20.02 -9.48
C TYR A 52 4.79 -18.63 -10.09
N PRO A 53 5.57 -17.77 -9.40
CA PRO A 53 5.98 -16.47 -9.92
C PRO A 53 6.71 -16.54 -11.27
N ASP A 54 7.45 -17.62 -11.51
CA ASP A 54 8.17 -17.89 -12.77
C ASP A 54 7.27 -18.42 -13.91
N ARG A 55 5.94 -18.48 -13.69
CA ARG A 55 4.93 -19.01 -14.62
C ARG A 55 4.95 -20.53 -14.79
N THR A 56 5.75 -21.27 -14.04
CA THR A 56 5.62 -22.72 -13.99
C THR A 56 4.31 -23.09 -13.29
N VAL A 57 3.65 -24.15 -13.75
CA VAL A 57 2.40 -24.63 -13.17
C VAL A 57 2.62 -26.01 -12.60
N GLN A 58 2.35 -26.18 -11.31
CA GLN A 58 2.34 -27.47 -10.65
C GLN A 58 0.91 -27.93 -10.45
N THR A 59 0.63 -29.15 -10.89
CA THR A 59 -0.62 -29.85 -10.59
C THR A 59 -0.46 -30.56 -9.24
N ILE A 60 -1.25 -30.14 -8.26
CA ILE A 60 -1.21 -30.70 -6.89
C ILE A 60 -2.30 -31.77 -6.73
N ASN A 61 -3.48 -31.53 -7.29
CA ASN A 61 -4.66 -32.40 -7.23
C ASN A 61 -4.88 -33.07 -5.86
N THR A 62 -4.84 -32.26 -4.80
CA THR A 62 -4.93 -32.74 -3.40
C THR A 62 -6.13 -32.10 -2.70
N ASN A 63 -6.85 -32.91 -1.94
CA ASN A 63 -7.97 -32.43 -1.14
C ASN A 63 -7.48 -31.60 0.05
N MET A 64 -8.10 -30.44 0.24
CA MET A 64 -7.90 -29.62 1.43
C MET A 64 -8.54 -30.31 2.65
N THR A 65 -7.96 -30.07 3.82
CA THR A 65 -8.48 -30.60 5.09
C THR A 65 -9.61 -29.72 5.58
N SER A 66 -10.80 -30.31 5.83
CA SER A 66 -11.91 -29.57 6.44
C SER A 66 -11.58 -29.25 7.90
N VAL A 67 -11.72 -27.98 8.29
CA VAL A 67 -11.57 -27.52 9.68
C VAL A 67 -12.92 -27.18 10.34
N GLY A 68 -14.02 -27.54 9.69
CA GLY A 68 -15.39 -27.25 10.14
C GLY A 68 -15.91 -25.89 9.66
N GLY A 69 -17.22 -25.68 9.79
CA GLY A 69 -17.88 -24.42 9.42
C GLY A 69 -17.82 -24.07 7.93
N GLY A 70 -17.63 -25.06 7.05
CA GLY A 70 -17.43 -24.83 5.61
C GLY A 70 -16.05 -24.27 5.25
N SER A 71 -15.07 -24.35 6.17
CA SER A 71 -13.69 -23.94 5.92
C SER A 71 -12.78 -25.14 5.64
N PHE A 72 -11.89 -24.96 4.67
CA PHE A 72 -10.94 -25.95 4.20
C PHE A 72 -9.54 -25.35 4.17
N GLN A 73 -8.54 -26.11 4.60
CA GLN A 73 -7.15 -25.66 4.72
C GLN A 73 -6.16 -26.60 4.02
N TYR A 74 -5.10 -26.02 3.48
CA TYR A 74 -3.96 -26.74 2.94
C TYR A 74 -2.67 -26.00 3.27
N ASN A 75 -1.68 -26.72 3.76
CA ASN A 75 -0.39 -26.14 4.09
C ASN A 75 0.55 -26.26 2.90
N PHE A 76 0.91 -25.12 2.31
CA PHE A 76 1.82 -25.03 1.17
C PHE A 76 3.23 -24.68 1.65
N THR A 77 4.21 -25.47 1.20
CA THR A 77 5.61 -25.39 1.66
C THR A 77 6.56 -24.75 0.66
N ASP A 78 6.20 -24.75 -0.62
CA ASP A 78 7.14 -24.40 -1.70
C ASP A 78 7.14 -22.88 -1.94
N THR A 79 7.59 -22.14 -0.93
CA THR A 79 7.60 -20.67 -0.86
C THR A 79 9.00 -20.07 -1.05
N GLU A 80 9.87 -20.77 -1.78
CA GLU A 80 11.25 -20.34 -2.05
C GLU A 80 11.30 -19.10 -2.96
N GLN A 81 10.37 -18.97 -3.91
CA GLN A 81 10.33 -17.84 -4.83
C GLN A 81 9.45 -16.72 -4.26
N THR A 82 9.95 -15.49 -4.25
CA THR A 82 9.12 -14.32 -3.94
C THR A 82 8.25 -13.94 -5.14
N GLY A 83 6.99 -13.62 -4.91
CA GLY A 83 6.08 -13.15 -5.94
C GLY A 83 4.66 -13.66 -5.76
N ARG A 84 3.88 -13.55 -6.83
CA ARG A 84 2.48 -13.95 -6.87
C ARG A 84 2.35 -15.43 -7.22
N TYR A 85 1.58 -16.13 -6.42
CA TYR A 85 1.19 -17.52 -6.64
C TYR A 85 -0.30 -17.55 -6.95
N ASP A 86 -0.65 -18.00 -8.15
CA ASP A 86 -2.05 -18.16 -8.57
C ASP A 86 -2.52 -19.57 -8.26
N VAL A 87 -3.65 -19.71 -7.57
CA VAL A 87 -4.18 -20.99 -7.12
C VAL A 87 -5.49 -21.29 -7.83
N GLY A 88 -5.57 -22.49 -8.39
CA GLY A 88 -6.80 -23.07 -8.92
C GLY A 88 -7.32 -24.16 -8.00
N CYS A 89 -8.63 -24.20 -7.81
CA CYS A 89 -9.29 -25.24 -7.04
C CYS A 89 -10.64 -25.62 -7.65
N ILE A 90 -11.08 -26.83 -7.27
CA ILE A 90 -12.35 -27.43 -7.67
C ILE A 90 -13.10 -27.79 -6.38
N SER A 91 -14.38 -27.49 -6.33
CA SER A 91 -15.28 -27.81 -5.22
C SER A 91 -16.55 -28.48 -5.74
N ASP A 92 -17.30 -29.11 -4.84
CA ASP A 92 -18.64 -29.60 -5.14
C ASP A 92 -19.76 -28.61 -4.78
N GLY A 93 -19.42 -27.48 -4.14
CA GLY A 93 -20.33 -26.38 -3.80
C GLY A 93 -19.87 -25.01 -4.30
N CYS A 94 -20.60 -23.95 -3.91
CA CYS A 94 -20.39 -22.55 -4.30
C CYS A 94 -20.38 -22.34 -5.83
N GLU A 95 -19.19 -22.28 -6.44
CA GLU A 95 -19.03 -22.05 -7.88
C GLU A 95 -18.41 -23.25 -8.62
N ARG A 96 -18.20 -24.38 -7.93
CA ARG A 96 -17.50 -25.59 -8.38
C ARG A 96 -16.04 -25.41 -8.77
N THR A 97 -15.61 -24.18 -9.05
CA THR A 97 -14.25 -23.78 -9.31
C THR A 97 -13.94 -22.52 -8.52
N CYS A 98 -12.71 -22.40 -8.06
CA CYS A 98 -12.23 -21.21 -7.38
C CYS A 98 -10.86 -20.83 -7.91
N THR A 99 -10.60 -19.53 -7.95
CA THR A 99 -9.32 -18.97 -8.37
C THR A 99 -9.02 -17.75 -7.51
N PHE A 100 -7.88 -17.78 -6.85
CA PHE A 100 -7.40 -16.71 -6.00
C PHE A 100 -5.88 -16.68 -6.08
N PHE A 101 -5.25 -15.67 -5.49
CA PHE A 101 -3.80 -15.61 -5.39
C PHE A 101 -3.34 -15.25 -3.98
N PHE A 102 -2.09 -15.59 -3.68
CA PHE A 102 -1.38 -15.10 -2.52
C PHE A 102 0.01 -14.60 -2.92
N LEU A 103 0.62 -13.79 -2.06
CA LEU A 103 1.93 -13.18 -2.31
C LEU A 103 2.96 -13.69 -1.32
N ILE A 104 4.09 -14.19 -1.81
CA ILE A 104 5.24 -14.48 -0.97
C ILE A 104 6.22 -13.31 -1.07
N THR A 105 6.53 -12.71 0.07
CA THR A 105 7.51 -11.61 0.17
C THR A 105 8.61 -11.99 1.14
N ALA A 106 9.74 -11.28 1.09
CA ALA A 106 10.86 -11.54 1.99
C ALA A 106 10.52 -11.32 3.47
N THR A 107 9.45 -10.57 3.78
CA THR A 107 9.05 -10.21 5.15
C THR A 107 7.66 -10.72 5.55
N GLY A 108 6.89 -11.28 4.61
CA GLY A 108 5.50 -11.68 4.83
C GLY A 108 4.50 -10.52 4.87
N PHE A 109 4.94 -9.30 4.56
CA PHE A 109 4.06 -8.13 4.48
C PHE A 109 3.94 -7.65 3.03
N THR A 110 2.74 -7.21 2.67
CA THR A 110 2.42 -6.51 1.43
C THR A 110 1.79 -5.17 1.78
N ILE A 111 2.15 -4.11 1.05
CA ILE A 111 1.51 -2.82 1.23
C ILE A 111 0.22 -2.86 0.41
N ASP A 112 -0.92 -2.79 1.09
CA ASP A 112 -2.20 -2.77 0.41
C ASP A 112 -2.34 -1.48 -0.44
N THR A 113 -3.20 -1.53 -1.46
CA THR A 113 -3.56 -0.36 -2.25
C THR A 113 -4.10 0.76 -1.36
N SER A 114 -4.89 0.42 -0.34
CA SER A 114 -5.42 1.39 0.62
C SER A 114 -4.33 2.07 1.44
N GLU A 115 -3.37 1.31 1.95
CA GLU A 115 -2.21 1.81 2.68
C GLU A 115 -1.32 2.68 1.79
N SER A 116 -1.09 2.24 0.55
CA SER A 116 -0.34 2.99 -0.46
C SER A 116 -0.95 4.36 -0.71
N LEU A 117 -2.28 4.45 -0.80
CA LEU A 117 -2.99 5.72 -0.95
C LEU A 117 -2.80 6.64 0.25
N ILE A 118 -2.84 6.10 1.47
CA ILE A 118 -2.59 6.88 2.70
C ILE A 118 -1.17 7.44 2.67
N TYR A 119 -0.17 6.63 2.30
CA TYR A 119 1.21 7.10 2.19
C TYR A 119 1.37 8.21 1.15
N ILE A 120 0.70 8.12 0.00
CA ILE A 120 0.70 9.19 -1.01
C ILE A 120 0.10 10.48 -0.45
N VAL A 121 -1.02 10.40 0.28
CA VAL A 121 -1.65 11.58 0.89
C VAL A 121 -0.71 12.22 1.93
N ILE A 122 -0.08 11.41 2.78
CA ILE A 122 0.90 11.89 3.77
C ILE A 122 2.11 12.54 3.08
N LEU A 123 2.62 11.95 2.01
CA LEU A 123 3.72 12.51 1.22
C LEU A 123 3.34 13.89 0.64
N PHE A 124 2.15 14.03 0.06
CA PHE A 124 1.70 15.31 -0.47
C PHE A 124 1.48 16.35 0.64
N ALA A 125 0.88 15.95 1.77
CA ALA A 125 0.66 16.85 2.90
C ALA A 125 1.99 17.36 3.48
N THR A 126 2.95 16.47 3.70
CA THR A 126 4.30 16.82 4.18
C THR A 126 5.05 17.69 3.17
N PHE A 127 4.92 17.42 1.88
CA PHE A 127 5.50 18.26 0.82
C PHE A 127 4.90 19.67 0.79
N ILE A 128 3.58 19.81 0.90
CA ILE A 128 2.92 21.13 0.97
C ILE A 128 3.35 21.88 2.23
N LEU A 129 3.43 21.18 3.37
CA LEU A 129 3.89 21.75 4.63
C LEU A 129 5.34 22.24 4.51
N PHE A 130 6.23 21.44 3.92
CA PHE A 130 7.60 21.84 3.62
C PHE A 130 7.64 23.11 2.75
N LEU A 131 6.87 23.18 1.64
CA LEU A 131 6.81 24.38 0.80
C LEU A 131 6.27 25.61 1.54
N SER A 132 5.31 25.40 2.46
CA SER A 132 4.73 26.47 3.27
C SER A 132 5.74 27.11 4.23
N PHE A 133 6.72 26.34 4.72
CA PHE A 133 7.83 26.84 5.53
C PHE A 133 8.99 27.36 4.67
N LEU A 134 9.26 26.73 3.52
CA LEU A 134 10.31 27.17 2.61
C LEU A 134 10.05 28.58 2.04
N TYR A 135 8.80 28.90 1.69
CA TYR A 135 8.45 30.21 1.13
C TYR A 135 8.83 31.41 2.04
N PRO A 136 8.40 31.47 3.32
CA PRO A 136 8.80 32.54 4.24
C PRO A 136 10.29 32.48 4.57
N ALA A 137 10.91 31.30 4.61
CA ALA A 137 12.35 31.16 4.82
C ALA A 137 13.16 31.91 3.73
N ILE A 138 12.75 31.82 2.47
CA ILE A 138 13.41 32.51 1.35
C ILE A 138 13.06 34.00 1.36
N LYS A 139 11.77 34.35 1.46
CA LYS A 139 11.28 35.72 1.19
C LYS A 139 11.52 36.71 2.35
N LEU A 140 11.52 36.26 3.60
CA LEU A 140 11.64 37.18 4.73
C LEU A 140 13.07 37.74 4.87
N PRO A 141 13.25 39.01 5.25
CA PRO A 141 14.56 39.58 5.50
C PRO A 141 15.11 39.10 6.85
N TYR A 142 16.44 38.94 6.94
CA TYR A 142 17.14 38.51 8.17
C TYR A 142 17.58 39.68 9.08
N SER A 143 17.37 40.92 8.65
CA SER A 143 17.90 42.10 9.34
C SER A 143 16.89 42.78 10.27
N HIS A 144 17.39 43.39 11.34
CA HIS A 144 16.62 44.33 12.17
C HIS A 144 16.58 45.70 11.49
N LYS A 145 15.50 46.46 11.67
CA LYS A 145 15.50 47.88 11.28
C LYS A 145 16.38 48.65 12.27
N THR A 146 17.44 49.27 11.76
CA THR A 146 18.35 50.16 12.49
C THR A 146 18.03 51.62 12.18
N ASN A 147 18.16 52.49 13.17
CA ASN A 147 18.09 53.94 12.97
C ASN A 147 19.39 54.48 12.34
N LYS A 148 19.38 55.74 11.89
CA LYS A 148 20.56 56.43 11.36
C LYS A 148 21.76 56.43 12.33
N ASP A 149 21.48 56.33 13.62
CA ASP A 149 22.49 56.31 14.70
C ASP A 149 22.98 54.89 15.04
N GLY A 150 22.58 53.87 14.27
CA GLY A 150 22.98 52.47 14.47
C GLY A 150 22.22 51.72 15.58
N SER A 151 21.38 52.40 16.36
CA SER A 151 20.57 51.78 17.42
C SER A 151 19.42 50.93 16.85
N ILE A 152 19.15 49.78 17.50
CA ILE A 152 18.05 48.88 17.15
C ILE A 152 16.76 49.43 17.75
N THR A 153 15.90 50.02 16.93
CA THR A 153 14.67 50.65 17.41
C THR A 153 13.48 49.69 17.47
N ARG A 154 13.52 48.55 16.76
CA ARG A 154 12.42 47.58 16.79
C ARG A 154 12.87 46.15 16.46
N LEU A 155 12.62 45.23 17.39
CA LEU A 155 12.70 43.79 17.11
C LEU A 155 11.68 43.44 16.01
N THR A 156 12.19 42.96 14.88
CA THR A 156 11.36 42.63 13.73
C THR A 156 10.95 41.17 13.85
N LYS A 157 9.66 40.91 14.17
CA LYS A 157 9.10 39.55 14.31
C LYS A 157 9.38 38.65 13.08
N ALA A 158 9.54 39.24 11.90
CA ALA A 158 9.88 38.54 10.66
C ALA A 158 11.23 37.78 10.71
N LYS A 159 12.22 38.27 11.45
CA LYS A 159 13.52 37.59 11.60
C LYS A 159 13.36 36.24 12.32
N TYR A 160 12.60 36.23 13.41
CA TYR A 160 12.32 35.01 14.17
C TYR A 160 11.44 34.05 13.39
N LEU A 161 10.44 34.55 12.65
CA LEU A 161 9.62 33.72 11.77
C LEU A 161 10.45 33.06 10.67
N LYS A 162 11.43 33.79 10.08
CA LYS A 162 12.38 33.22 9.12
C LYS A 162 13.21 32.10 9.72
N LEU A 163 13.83 32.34 10.87
CA LEU A 163 14.65 31.35 11.57
C LEU A 163 13.85 30.09 11.92
N LEU A 164 12.63 30.28 12.44
CA LEU A 164 11.71 29.20 12.74
C LEU A 164 11.32 28.42 11.49
N SER A 165 11.04 29.12 10.38
CA SER A 165 10.68 28.47 9.11
C SER A 165 11.87 27.68 8.50
N ILE A 166 13.11 28.16 8.66
CA ILE A 166 14.31 27.41 8.26
C ILE A 166 14.45 26.16 9.11
N TRP A 167 14.24 26.26 10.43
CA TRP A 167 14.31 25.11 11.33
C TRP A 167 13.28 24.04 10.97
N PHE A 168 12.00 24.40 10.75
CA PHE A 168 10.98 23.43 10.34
C PHE A 168 11.15 22.85 8.94
N ALA A 169 11.88 23.52 8.05
CA ALA A 169 12.12 23.02 6.69
C ALA A 169 13.33 22.08 6.60
N TYR A 170 14.33 22.23 7.47
CA TYR A 170 15.62 21.53 7.36
C TYR A 170 16.10 20.82 8.64
N GLY A 171 15.46 21.05 9.78
CA GLY A 171 15.74 20.38 11.06
C GLY A 171 14.82 19.20 11.30
#